data_AF-A0A661A3G5-F1
#
_entry.id   AF-A0A661A3G5-F1
#
_cell.length_a   1.000
_cell.length_b   1.000
_cell.length_c   1.000
_cell.angle_alpha   90.00
_cell.angle_beta   90.00
_cell.angle_gamma   90.00
#
_symmetry.space_group_name_H-M   'P 1'
#
loop_
_entity.id
_entity.type
_entity.pdbx_description
1 polymer ?
#
loop_
_entity_poly.entity_id
_entity_poly.type
_entity_poly.pdbx_seq_one_letter_code
_entity_poly.pdbx_strand_id
1 'polypeptide(L)'
;MKKIAIGCGVTAAVVVAILIGAGVFGARWMKGQFHEAERYERISDGMVVEYGDPNDYTPPFDGNYDPNRVAIFASIRGQLEGVGLNLREETEDLAQTTDPGWWKGIRMTMRLLNAGAGYLATADSLLMDAGMSRGEYAHLQTAWLHSTGDEWPEDYADTQPAPEDEDEQSFDSVFEEMAEEYSDQASVLMQAHARNARDAAIDARDDCVDCPTWIEYLDGQLEATRNQRSHVAMLDPVPNSLALALEQHKYELDITRPRDHGSWLMVMLLVIELDDDGDDGIQFRFGE
;
A
#
# COMPACT_ATOMS: atom_id res chain seq x y z
N MET A 1 25.03 -39.78 -47.81
CA MET A 1 24.16 -39.10 -46.82
C MET A 1 25.03 -38.46 -45.72
N LYS A 2 25.58 -37.24 -45.93
CA LYS A 2 26.48 -36.54 -44.97
C LYS A 2 26.40 -34.99 -45.09
N LYS A 3 25.20 -34.42 -45.29
CA LYS A 3 25.02 -32.96 -45.44
C LYS A 3 24.12 -32.31 -44.37
N ILE A 4 23.64 -33.06 -43.38
CA ILE A 4 22.61 -32.56 -42.43
C ILE A 4 23.20 -32.14 -41.06
N ALA A 5 24.43 -32.53 -40.72
CA ALA A 5 24.99 -32.28 -39.38
C ALA A 5 25.57 -30.86 -39.15
N ILE A 6 25.85 -30.09 -40.21
CA ILE A 6 26.50 -28.76 -40.09
C ILE A 6 25.49 -27.66 -39.75
N GLY A 7 24.18 -27.87 -40.00
CA GLY A 7 23.14 -26.88 -39.74
C GLY A 7 22.80 -26.68 -38.25
N CYS A 8 22.96 -27.70 -37.40
CA CYS A 8 22.56 -27.63 -36.00
C CYS A 8 23.50 -26.73 -35.16
N GLY A 9 24.80 -26.74 -35.46
CA GLY A 9 25.78 -25.94 -34.72
C GLY A 9 25.61 -24.43 -34.89
N VAL A 10 25.20 -23.97 -36.08
CA VAL A 10 24.97 -22.55 -36.35
C VAL A 10 23.71 -22.07 -35.61
N THR A 11 22.62 -22.85 -35.65
CA THR A 11 21.39 -22.50 -34.93
C THR A 11 21.62 -22.45 -33.42
N ALA A 12 22.34 -23.43 -32.85
CA ALA A 12 22.68 -23.43 -31.43
C ALA A 12 23.53 -22.21 -31.03
N ALA A 13 24.54 -21.84 -31.84
CA ALA A 13 25.36 -20.66 -31.58
C ALA A 13 24.55 -19.35 -31.66
N VAL A 14 23.62 -19.24 -32.61
CA VAL A 14 22.73 -18.07 -32.73
C VAL A 14 21.80 -17.96 -31.53
N VAL A 15 21.19 -19.07 -31.09
CA VAL A 15 20.32 -19.08 -29.91
C VAL A 15 21.10 -18.67 -28.66
N VAL A 16 22.30 -19.24 -28.44
CA VAL A 16 23.14 -18.87 -27.29
C VAL A 16 23.55 -17.39 -27.36
N ALA A 17 23.90 -16.88 -28.54
CA ALA A 17 24.24 -15.46 -28.71
C ALA A 17 23.04 -14.54 -28.44
N ILE A 18 21.83 -14.93 -28.83
CA ILE A 18 20.60 -14.19 -28.51
C ILE A 18 20.33 -14.22 -27.02
N LEU A 19 20.48 -15.37 -26.35
CA LEU A 19 20.30 -15.47 -24.90
C LEU A 19 21.32 -14.63 -24.12
N ILE A 20 22.60 -14.66 -24.51
CA ILE A 20 23.64 -13.81 -23.89
C ILE A 20 23.35 -12.33 -24.18
N GLY A 21 22.98 -11.99 -25.42
CA GLY A 21 22.64 -10.62 -25.81
C GLY A 21 21.44 -10.10 -25.04
N ALA A 22 20.39 -10.90 -24.92
CA ALA A 22 19.19 -10.60 -24.13
C ALA A 22 19.51 -10.51 -22.64
N GLY A 23 20.38 -11.37 -22.10
CA GLY A 23 20.81 -11.32 -20.70
C GLY A 23 21.61 -10.06 -20.38
N VAL A 24 22.62 -9.72 -21.18
CA VAL A 24 23.46 -8.53 -20.94
C VAL A 24 22.68 -7.24 -21.19
N PHE A 25 21.92 -7.16 -22.27
CA PHE A 25 21.11 -5.98 -22.58
C PHE A 25 19.94 -5.85 -21.61
N GLY A 26 19.28 -6.95 -21.27
CA GLY A 26 18.22 -7.03 -20.27
C GLY A 26 18.71 -6.56 -18.90
N ALA A 27 19.84 -7.09 -18.41
CA ALA A 27 20.42 -6.66 -17.14
C ALA A 27 20.79 -5.18 -17.12
N ARG A 28 21.34 -4.64 -18.22
CA ARG A 28 21.70 -3.22 -18.31
C ARG A 28 20.47 -2.30 -18.42
N TRP A 29 19.43 -2.74 -19.14
CA TRP A 29 18.16 -2.05 -19.26
C TRP A 29 17.42 -2.04 -17.91
N MET A 30 17.37 -3.19 -17.25
CA MET A 30 16.82 -3.36 -15.90
C MET A 30 17.52 -2.43 -14.89
N LYS A 31 18.86 -2.39 -14.86
CA LYS A 31 19.61 -1.47 -13.98
C LYS A 31 19.24 0.00 -14.16
N GLY A 32 18.82 0.42 -15.36
CA GLY A 32 18.38 1.79 -15.61
C GLY A 32 16.95 2.06 -15.13
N GLN A 33 16.12 1.03 -14.98
CA GLN A 33 14.74 1.14 -14.48
C GLN A 33 14.67 0.95 -12.97
N PHE A 34 15.59 0.21 -12.35
CA PHE A 34 15.54 -0.07 -10.91
C PHE A 34 16.18 0.99 -10.00
N HIS A 35 16.55 2.17 -10.53
CA HIS A 35 17.14 3.22 -9.68
C HIS A 35 16.16 3.71 -8.59
N GLU A 36 14.87 3.82 -8.91
CA GLU A 36 13.86 4.17 -7.89
C GLU A 36 13.60 3.02 -6.92
N ALA A 37 13.72 1.77 -7.35
CA ALA A 37 13.62 0.61 -6.47
C ALA A 37 14.79 0.54 -5.47
N GLU A 38 16.03 0.72 -5.91
CA GLU A 38 17.20 0.80 -5.01
C GLU A 38 17.12 2.01 -4.06
N ARG A 39 16.53 3.11 -4.52
CA ARG A 39 16.27 4.29 -3.67
C ARG A 39 15.19 3.98 -2.64
N TYR A 40 14.10 3.34 -3.06
CA TYR A 40 13.00 2.91 -2.21
C TYR A 40 13.50 1.97 -1.12
N GLU A 41 14.21 0.90 -1.47
CA GLU A 41 14.78 -0.07 -0.52
C GLU A 41 15.60 0.63 0.56
N ARG A 42 16.54 1.49 0.17
CA ARG A 42 17.37 2.24 1.14
C ARG A 42 16.57 3.15 2.06
N ILE A 43 15.54 3.81 1.53
CA ILE A 43 14.70 4.74 2.29
C ILE A 43 13.76 3.95 3.23
N SER A 44 13.18 2.86 2.74
CA SER A 44 12.34 1.93 3.49
C SER A 44 13.11 1.29 4.63
N ASP A 45 14.33 0.82 4.38
CA ASP A 45 15.24 0.32 5.42
C ASP A 45 15.51 1.39 6.49
N GLY A 46 15.74 2.64 6.05
CA GLY A 46 15.90 3.78 6.95
C GLY A 46 14.67 4.01 7.83
N MET A 47 13.47 3.91 7.25
CA MET A 47 12.20 4.02 7.97
C MET A 47 12.06 2.94 9.05
N VAL A 48 12.33 1.68 8.70
CA VAL A 48 12.25 0.56 9.65
C VAL A 48 13.30 0.67 10.75
N VAL A 49 14.53 1.11 10.42
CA VAL A 49 15.59 1.32 11.42
C VAL A 49 15.23 2.44 12.40
N GLU A 50 14.65 3.55 11.92
CA GLU A 50 14.35 4.71 12.76
C GLU A 50 13.06 4.52 13.58
N TYR A 51 12.02 3.94 12.98
CA TYR A 51 10.68 3.89 13.58
C TYR A 51 10.16 2.49 13.91
N GLY A 52 10.85 1.43 13.48
CA GLY A 52 10.41 0.05 13.66
C GLY A 52 9.46 -0.44 12.57
N ASP A 53 8.97 -1.66 12.77
CA ASP A 53 7.96 -2.28 11.92
C ASP A 53 6.64 -1.48 12.01
N PRO A 54 5.88 -1.29 10.92
CA PRO A 54 4.59 -0.62 10.98
C PRO A 54 3.64 -1.23 12.01
N ASN A 55 3.64 -2.56 12.18
CA ASN A 55 2.80 -3.27 13.15
C ASN A 55 3.21 -3.01 14.62
N ASP A 56 4.43 -2.54 14.87
CA ASP A 56 4.93 -2.20 16.21
C ASP A 56 4.50 -0.80 16.65
N TYR A 57 3.85 -0.01 15.78
CA TYR A 57 3.35 1.30 16.17
C TYR A 57 2.36 1.18 17.34
N THR A 58 2.54 2.08 18.32
CA THR A 58 1.74 2.14 19.54
C THR A 58 0.96 3.46 19.55
N PRO A 59 -0.35 3.44 19.23
CA PRO A 59 -1.22 4.60 19.43
C PRO A 59 -1.24 5.07 20.90
N PRO A 60 -1.75 6.28 21.19
CA PRO A 60 -1.83 6.81 22.55
C PRO A 60 -2.48 5.81 23.53
N PHE A 61 -1.76 5.50 24.61
CA PHE A 61 -2.16 4.53 25.62
C PHE A 61 -3.30 5.02 26.53
N ASP A 62 -3.71 6.27 26.41
CA ASP A 62 -4.81 6.88 27.17
C ASP A 62 -6.02 7.22 26.26
N GLY A 63 -5.94 6.86 24.97
CA GLY A 63 -6.96 7.20 23.98
C GLY A 63 -7.02 8.68 23.61
N ASN A 64 -6.05 9.51 24.03
CA ASN A 64 -5.99 10.94 23.70
C ASN A 64 -5.01 11.19 22.54
N TYR A 65 -5.54 11.30 21.33
CA TYR A 65 -4.76 11.61 20.14
C TYR A 65 -4.34 13.08 20.14
N ASP A 66 -3.04 13.33 19.93
CA ASP A 66 -2.50 14.68 19.80
C ASP A 66 -2.98 15.30 18.48
N PRO A 67 -3.75 16.41 18.51
CA PRO A 67 -4.23 17.07 17.30
C PRO A 67 -3.09 17.51 16.36
N ASN A 68 -1.90 17.80 16.88
CA ASN A 68 -0.76 18.17 16.03
C ASN A 68 -0.30 17.00 15.15
N ARG A 69 -0.43 15.75 15.62
CA ARG A 69 -0.08 14.56 14.82
C ARG A 69 -1.07 14.37 13.67
N VAL A 70 -2.36 14.61 13.92
CA VAL A 70 -3.40 14.59 12.88
C VAL A 70 -3.20 15.73 11.87
N ALA A 71 -2.77 16.91 12.31
CA ALA A 71 -2.41 18.02 11.43
C ALA A 71 -1.22 17.67 10.51
N ILE A 72 -0.19 17.00 11.06
CA ILE A 72 0.95 16.51 10.28
C ILE A 72 0.48 15.49 9.25
N PHE A 73 -0.36 14.54 9.63
CA PHE A 73 -0.95 13.55 8.73
C PHE A 73 -1.71 14.22 7.57
N ALA A 74 -2.60 15.17 7.86
CA ALA A 74 -3.34 15.91 6.82
C ALA A 74 -2.41 16.68 5.86
N SER A 75 -1.34 17.28 6.40
CA SER A 75 -0.32 17.97 5.60
C SER A 75 0.46 17.02 4.69
N ILE A 76 0.86 15.84 5.19
CA ILE A 76 1.57 14.82 4.40
C ILE A 76 0.67 14.33 3.27
N ARG A 77 -0.62 14.06 3.54
CA ARG A 77 -1.58 13.68 2.49
C ARG A 77 -1.65 14.71 1.36
N GLY A 78 -1.73 16.00 1.69
CA GLY A 78 -1.73 17.07 0.69
C GLY A 78 -0.45 17.11 -0.16
N GLN A 79 0.70 16.78 0.43
CA GLN A 79 1.97 16.68 -0.31
C GLN A 79 2.00 15.43 -1.20
N LEU A 80 1.52 14.30 -0.69
CA LEU A 80 1.44 13.03 -1.43
C LEU A 80 0.51 13.11 -2.63
N GLU A 81 -0.60 13.85 -2.54
CA GLU A 81 -1.50 14.08 -3.67
C GLU A 81 -0.73 14.69 -4.87
N GLY A 82 0.15 15.66 -4.60
CA GLY A 82 0.97 16.29 -5.64
C GLY A 82 2.05 15.36 -6.22
N VAL A 83 2.67 14.53 -5.39
CA VAL A 83 3.67 13.52 -5.83
C VAL A 83 3.00 12.43 -6.67
N GLY A 84 1.76 12.10 -6.30
CA GLY A 84 0.94 11.04 -6.86
C GLY A 84 0.46 11.23 -8.28
N LEU A 85 0.50 12.46 -8.81
CA LEU A 85 -0.08 12.80 -10.11
C LEU A 85 0.47 11.94 -11.26
N ASN A 86 1.77 11.65 -11.26
CA ASN A 86 2.38 10.81 -12.30
C ASN A 86 1.90 9.36 -12.21
N LEU A 87 1.84 8.80 -10.99
CA LEU A 87 1.34 7.45 -10.78
C LEU A 87 -0.14 7.35 -11.15
N ARG A 88 -0.92 8.40 -10.86
CA ARG A 88 -2.34 8.51 -11.21
C ARG A 88 -2.55 8.54 -12.73
N GLU A 89 -1.82 9.39 -13.45
CA GLU A 89 -1.86 9.48 -14.91
C GLU A 89 -1.48 8.14 -15.55
N GLU A 90 -0.41 7.51 -15.06
CA GLU A 90 -0.02 6.18 -15.54
C GLU A 90 -1.09 5.13 -15.26
N THR A 91 -1.72 5.14 -14.07
CA THR A 91 -2.78 4.18 -13.70
C THR A 91 -4.06 4.38 -14.52
N GLU A 92 -4.45 5.62 -14.78
CA GLU A 92 -5.61 5.95 -15.62
C GLU A 92 -5.39 5.50 -17.09
N ASP A 93 -4.18 5.70 -17.62
CA ASP A 93 -3.78 5.18 -18.94
C ASP A 93 -3.87 3.63 -19.00
N LEU A 94 -3.61 2.96 -17.87
CA LEU A 94 -3.75 1.50 -17.75
C LEU A 94 -5.21 1.08 -17.82
N ALA A 95 -6.05 1.72 -17.00
CA ALA A 95 -7.47 1.40 -16.91
C ALA A 95 -8.21 1.57 -18.26
N GLN A 96 -7.73 2.48 -19.13
CA GLN A 96 -8.31 2.72 -20.45
C GLN A 96 -7.80 1.77 -21.56
N THR A 97 -6.79 0.95 -21.29
CA THR A 97 -6.18 0.08 -22.31
C THR A 97 -6.86 -1.29 -22.33
N THR A 98 -7.75 -1.53 -23.30
CA THR A 98 -8.56 -2.77 -23.40
C THR A 98 -7.88 -4.00 -23.99
N ASP A 99 -6.75 -3.88 -24.70
CA ASP A 99 -6.01 -5.06 -25.19
C ASP A 99 -4.50 -4.76 -25.32
N PRO A 100 -3.76 -4.75 -24.20
CA PRO A 100 -2.32 -4.65 -24.25
C PRO A 100 -1.73 -6.02 -24.53
N GLY A 101 -1.61 -6.39 -25.81
CA GLY A 101 -0.91 -7.62 -26.20
C GLY A 101 0.41 -7.80 -25.42
N TRP A 102 0.78 -9.05 -25.09
CA TRP A 102 1.69 -9.43 -23.98
C TRP A 102 2.92 -8.52 -23.70
N TRP A 103 3.62 -8.04 -24.72
CA TRP A 103 4.76 -7.12 -24.56
C TRP A 103 4.37 -5.76 -23.98
N LYS A 104 3.20 -5.24 -24.38
CA LYS A 104 2.65 -4.00 -23.85
C LYS A 104 2.29 -4.19 -22.38
N GLY A 105 1.64 -5.31 -22.02
CA GLY A 105 1.34 -5.66 -20.63
C GLY A 105 2.56 -5.67 -19.72
N ILE A 106 3.63 -6.41 -20.08
CA ILE A 106 4.87 -6.45 -19.28
C ILE A 106 5.48 -5.05 -19.10
N ARG A 107 5.55 -4.26 -20.18
CA ARG A 107 6.09 -2.90 -20.12
C ARG A 107 5.25 -1.98 -19.22
N MET A 108 3.95 -2.23 -19.20
CA MET A 108 2.96 -1.49 -18.43
C MET A 108 3.09 -1.79 -16.94
N THR A 109 3.15 -3.08 -16.56
CA THR A 109 3.45 -3.51 -15.19
C THR A 109 4.76 -2.94 -14.68
N MET A 110 5.84 -3.01 -15.48
CA MET A 110 7.15 -2.45 -15.10
C MET A 110 7.11 -0.93 -14.86
N ARG A 111 6.30 -0.19 -15.63
CA ARG A 111 6.11 1.25 -15.41
C ARG A 111 5.40 1.52 -14.10
N LEU A 112 4.29 0.81 -13.85
CA LEU A 112 3.53 0.92 -12.61
C LEU A 112 4.40 0.59 -11.39
N LEU A 113 5.20 -0.47 -11.46
CA LEU A 113 6.15 -0.83 -10.40
C LEU A 113 7.19 0.27 -10.16
N ASN A 114 7.76 0.85 -11.22
CA ASN A 114 8.75 1.92 -11.08
C ASN A 114 8.12 3.23 -10.57
N ALA A 115 6.93 3.59 -11.04
CA ALA A 115 6.19 4.75 -10.56
C ALA A 115 5.75 4.57 -9.10
N GLY A 116 5.27 3.37 -8.75
CA GLY A 116 4.92 2.98 -7.38
C GLY A 116 6.13 3.06 -6.45
N ALA A 117 7.27 2.50 -6.83
CA ALA A 117 8.52 2.59 -6.05
C ALA A 117 8.97 4.05 -5.86
N GLY A 118 8.90 4.87 -6.92
CA GLY A 118 9.22 6.30 -6.82
C GLY A 118 8.27 7.08 -5.91
N TYR A 119 6.97 6.76 -5.94
CA TYR A 119 5.95 7.30 -5.04
C TYR A 119 6.25 6.92 -3.60
N LEU A 120 6.44 5.62 -3.32
CA LEU A 120 6.72 5.11 -1.97
C LEU A 120 8.03 5.67 -1.39
N ALA A 121 9.10 5.71 -2.18
CA ALA A 121 10.37 6.32 -1.77
C ALA A 121 10.21 7.80 -1.39
N THR A 122 9.32 8.52 -2.07
CA THR A 122 9.04 9.92 -1.76
C THR A 122 8.14 10.03 -0.54
N ALA A 123 7.15 9.15 -0.40
CA ALA A 123 6.26 9.12 0.74
C ALA A 123 7.01 8.84 2.04
N ASP A 124 7.89 7.85 2.05
CA ASP A 124 8.74 7.56 3.19
C ASP A 124 9.67 8.72 3.56
N SER A 125 10.24 9.39 2.54
CA SER A 125 11.06 10.58 2.78
C SER A 125 10.25 11.68 3.48
N LEU A 126 9.02 11.94 3.03
CA LEU A 126 8.12 12.92 3.63
C LEU A 126 7.71 12.53 5.06
N LEU A 127 7.44 11.25 5.28
CA LEU A 127 7.10 10.68 6.58
C LEU A 127 8.27 10.85 7.57
N MET A 128 9.49 10.49 7.17
CA MET A 128 10.69 10.66 7.98
C MET A 128 10.96 12.14 8.29
N ASP A 129 10.87 13.02 7.29
CA ASP A 129 11.07 14.46 7.46
C ASP A 129 10.04 15.08 8.43
N ALA A 130 8.83 14.52 8.47
CA ALA A 130 7.75 14.94 9.36
C ALA A 130 7.76 14.25 10.74
N GLY A 131 8.68 13.31 10.97
CA GLY A 131 8.75 12.59 12.22
C GLY A 131 7.60 11.60 12.43
N MET A 132 7.09 10.96 11.37
CA MET A 132 5.92 10.06 11.39
C MET A 132 6.30 8.69 10.83
N SER A 133 6.01 7.63 11.57
CA SER A 133 6.24 6.26 11.09
C SER A 133 5.19 5.85 10.07
N ARG A 134 5.48 4.80 9.28
CA ARG A 134 4.46 4.17 8.42
C ARG A 134 3.28 3.63 9.22
N GLY A 135 3.52 3.00 10.37
CA GLY A 135 2.46 2.50 11.25
C GLY A 135 1.52 3.61 11.74
N GLU A 136 2.06 4.76 12.14
CA GLU A 136 1.25 5.92 12.51
C GLU A 136 0.43 6.46 11.35
N TYR A 137 1.06 6.63 10.18
CA TYR A 137 0.37 7.09 8.99
C TYR A 137 -0.75 6.15 8.57
N ALA A 138 -0.48 4.84 8.49
CA ALA A 138 -1.45 3.82 8.12
C ALA A 138 -2.59 3.71 9.14
N HIS A 139 -2.30 3.88 10.43
CA HIS A 139 -3.32 3.95 11.48
C HIS A 139 -4.28 5.13 11.27
N LEU A 140 -3.75 6.34 11.09
CA LEU A 140 -4.55 7.55 10.87
C LEU A 140 -5.28 7.49 9.52
N GLN A 141 -4.66 6.93 8.50
CA GLN A 141 -5.24 6.69 7.19
C GLN A 141 -6.48 5.82 7.27
N THR A 142 -6.35 4.67 7.93
CA THR A 142 -7.45 3.72 8.10
C THR A 142 -8.57 4.33 8.93
N ALA A 143 -8.23 5.00 10.03
CA ALA A 143 -9.22 5.64 10.89
C ALA A 143 -10.00 6.76 10.18
N TRP A 144 -9.30 7.57 9.39
CA TRP A 144 -9.94 8.62 8.60
C TRP A 144 -10.90 8.04 7.56
N LEU A 145 -10.46 7.09 6.74
CA LEU A 145 -11.32 6.47 5.71
C LEU A 145 -12.55 5.81 6.32
N HIS A 146 -12.41 5.14 7.46
CA HIS A 146 -13.56 4.55 8.14
C HIS A 146 -14.51 5.63 8.69
N SER A 147 -13.98 6.73 9.23
CA SER A 147 -14.78 7.80 9.81
C SER A 147 -15.64 8.56 8.80
N THR A 148 -15.25 8.59 7.53
CA THR A 148 -16.05 9.26 6.49
C THR A 148 -17.25 8.42 6.07
N GLY A 149 -17.31 7.14 6.45
CA GLY A 149 -18.32 6.20 5.98
C GLY A 149 -18.26 6.03 4.45
N ASP A 150 -17.12 6.38 3.84
CA ASP A 150 -16.91 6.12 2.43
C ASP A 150 -16.70 4.61 2.30
N GLU A 151 -17.76 3.95 1.87
CA GLU A 151 -17.64 2.61 1.31
C GLU A 151 -16.70 2.70 0.10
N TRP A 152 -15.99 1.60 -0.17
CA TRP A 152 -15.25 1.46 -1.43
C TRP A 152 -16.16 1.88 -2.59
N PRO A 153 -15.62 2.47 -3.67
CA PRO A 153 -16.46 2.98 -4.74
C PRO A 153 -17.17 1.86 -5.52
N GLU A 154 -18.18 1.22 -4.93
CA GLU A 154 -19.00 0.18 -5.58
C GLU A 154 -19.64 0.75 -6.86
N ASP A 155 -19.95 2.05 -6.87
CA ASP A 155 -20.51 2.78 -8.00
C ASP A 155 -19.59 2.87 -9.24
N TYR A 156 -18.28 2.62 -9.13
CA TYR A 156 -17.39 2.68 -10.31
C TYR A 156 -17.55 1.45 -11.21
N ALA A 157 -17.81 0.27 -10.62
CA ALA A 157 -18.03 -0.96 -11.35
C ALA A 157 -19.30 -0.90 -12.23
N ASP A 158 -20.34 -0.18 -11.78
CA ASP A 158 -21.61 -0.08 -12.49
C ASP A 158 -21.58 0.85 -13.72
N THR A 159 -20.54 1.69 -13.87
CA THR A 159 -20.45 2.65 -14.99
C THR A 159 -19.69 2.12 -16.20
N GLN A 160 -18.96 1.02 -16.07
CA GLN A 160 -18.28 0.39 -17.20
C GLN A 160 -19.10 -0.78 -17.75
N PRO A 161 -19.29 -0.88 -19.08
CA PRO A 161 -19.94 -2.05 -19.65
C PRO A 161 -19.11 -3.29 -19.31
N ALA A 162 -19.76 -4.29 -18.71
CA ALA A 162 -19.11 -5.57 -18.41
C ALA A 162 -18.37 -6.09 -19.66
N PRO A 163 -17.12 -6.56 -19.52
CA PRO A 163 -16.39 -7.14 -20.65
C PRO A 163 -17.22 -8.28 -21.26
N GLU A 164 -17.31 -8.32 -22.58
CA GLU A 164 -18.11 -9.33 -23.30
C GLU A 164 -17.49 -10.74 -23.19
N ASP A 165 -16.22 -10.84 -22.79
CA ASP A 165 -15.48 -12.09 -22.63
C ASP A 165 -15.19 -12.39 -21.15
N GLU A 166 -15.78 -13.46 -20.61
CA GLU A 166 -15.65 -13.91 -19.21
C GLU A 166 -14.21 -14.32 -18.79
N ASP A 167 -13.27 -14.39 -19.74
CA ASP A 167 -11.89 -14.84 -19.52
C ASP A 167 -10.86 -13.67 -19.41
N GLU A 168 -11.26 -12.42 -19.64
CA GLU A 168 -10.37 -11.27 -19.46
C GLU A 168 -10.48 -10.72 -18.03
N GLN A 169 -9.44 -10.91 -17.22
CA GLN A 169 -9.27 -10.17 -15.97
C GLN A 169 -9.26 -8.68 -16.29
N SER A 170 -10.38 -8.01 -16.00
CA SER A 170 -10.46 -6.56 -16.15
C SER A 170 -9.60 -5.89 -15.08
N PHE A 171 -9.12 -4.69 -15.36
CA PHE A 171 -8.43 -3.87 -14.36
C PHE A 171 -9.25 -3.73 -13.08
N ASP A 172 -10.58 -3.65 -13.21
CA ASP A 172 -11.52 -3.55 -12.09
C ASP A 172 -11.48 -4.79 -11.19
N SER A 173 -11.38 -6.01 -11.75
CA SER A 173 -11.26 -7.25 -10.94
C SER A 173 -9.96 -7.32 -10.15
N VAL A 174 -8.84 -6.88 -10.75
CA VAL A 174 -7.54 -6.83 -10.06
C VAL A 174 -7.58 -5.77 -8.96
N PHE A 175 -8.24 -4.65 -9.22
CA PHE A 175 -8.37 -3.57 -8.27
C PHE A 175 -9.30 -3.95 -7.09
N GLU A 176 -10.37 -4.69 -7.34
CA GLU A 176 -11.24 -5.26 -6.29
C GLU A 176 -10.45 -6.22 -5.39
N GLU A 177 -9.63 -7.11 -5.97
CA GLU A 177 -8.73 -7.97 -5.21
C GLU A 177 -7.74 -7.17 -4.34
N MET A 178 -7.17 -6.08 -4.88
CA MET A 178 -6.30 -5.19 -4.10
C MET A 178 -7.05 -4.47 -2.96
N ALA A 179 -8.31 -4.09 -3.19
CA ALA A 179 -9.14 -3.43 -2.19
C ALA A 179 -9.53 -4.39 -1.04
N GLU A 180 -9.84 -5.65 -1.36
CA GLU A 180 -10.05 -6.72 -0.39
C GLU A 180 -8.76 -6.96 0.43
N GLU A 181 -7.61 -7.08 -0.25
CA GLU A 181 -6.31 -7.25 0.39
C GLU A 181 -5.98 -6.07 1.32
N TYR A 182 -6.21 -4.83 0.88
CA TYR A 182 -6.07 -3.64 1.73
C TYR A 182 -6.93 -3.74 2.99
N SER A 183 -8.20 -4.15 2.84
CA SER A 183 -9.12 -4.24 3.97
C SER A 183 -8.65 -5.30 4.98
N ASP A 184 -8.19 -6.45 4.51
CA ASP A 184 -7.66 -7.51 5.37
C ASP A 184 -6.37 -7.07 6.07
N GLN A 185 -5.42 -6.44 5.35
CA GLN A 185 -4.18 -5.92 5.94
C GLN A 185 -4.43 -4.77 6.93
N ALA A 186 -5.31 -3.83 6.60
CA ALA A 186 -5.71 -2.75 7.50
C ALA A 186 -6.35 -3.30 8.79
N SER A 187 -7.15 -4.37 8.69
CA SER A 187 -7.70 -5.06 9.86
C SER A 187 -6.62 -5.69 10.73
N VAL A 188 -5.63 -6.37 10.14
CA VAL A 188 -4.49 -6.97 10.86
C VAL A 188 -3.66 -5.89 11.56
N LEU A 189 -3.30 -4.84 10.83
CA LEU A 189 -2.54 -3.70 11.34
C LEU A 189 -3.26 -3.03 12.51
N MET A 190 -4.54 -2.72 12.37
CA MET A 190 -5.33 -2.07 13.43
C MET A 190 -5.48 -2.97 14.66
N GLN A 191 -5.56 -4.29 14.51
CA GLN A 191 -5.51 -5.22 15.63
C GLN A 191 -4.15 -5.20 16.35
N ALA A 192 -3.04 -5.13 15.60
CA ALA A 192 -1.71 -5.01 16.20
C ALA A 192 -1.60 -3.71 17.00
N HIS A 193 -1.97 -2.57 16.41
CA HIS A 193 -1.99 -1.27 17.08
C HIS A 193 -2.88 -1.25 18.33
N ALA A 194 -4.05 -1.89 18.28
CA ALA A 194 -4.94 -2.02 19.44
C ALA A 194 -4.32 -2.84 20.57
N ARG A 195 -3.59 -3.93 20.27
CA ARG A 195 -2.85 -4.70 21.27
C ARG A 195 -1.71 -3.89 21.87
N ASN A 196 -0.93 -3.20 21.05
CA ASN A 196 0.18 -2.36 21.50
C ASN A 196 -0.31 -1.24 22.42
N ALA A 197 -1.36 -0.52 22.02
CA ALA A 197 -1.96 0.54 22.84
C ALA A 197 -2.51 0.00 24.17
N ARG A 198 -3.10 -1.20 24.16
CA ARG A 198 -3.63 -1.86 25.36
C ARG A 198 -2.52 -2.25 26.32
N ASP A 199 -1.47 -2.87 25.81
CA ASP A 199 -0.35 -3.34 26.63
C ASP A 199 0.41 -2.14 27.22
N ALA A 200 0.62 -1.07 26.45
CA ALA A 200 1.14 0.19 26.93
C ALA A 200 0.25 0.83 28.02
N ALA A 201 -1.08 0.75 27.87
CA ALA A 201 -2.03 1.25 28.87
C ALA A 201 -2.01 0.42 30.17
N ILE A 202 -1.80 -0.90 30.07
CA ILE A 202 -1.63 -1.79 31.22
C ILE A 202 -0.36 -1.43 31.98
N ASP A 203 0.74 -1.18 31.27
CA ASP A 203 2.03 -0.81 31.86
C ASP A 203 1.98 0.57 32.54
N ALA A 204 1.24 1.52 31.96
CA ALA A 204 1.05 2.87 32.49
C ALA A 204 -0.12 3.01 33.48
N ARG A 205 -0.83 1.91 33.80
CA ARG A 205 -2.14 1.96 34.49
C ARG A 205 -2.14 2.73 35.81
N ASP A 206 -1.07 2.65 36.58
CA ASP A 206 -1.01 3.28 37.90
C ASP A 206 -0.81 4.82 37.82
N ASP A 207 -0.34 5.32 36.67
CA ASP A 207 -0.03 6.74 36.42
C ASP A 207 -1.03 7.43 35.48
N CYS A 208 -2.01 6.69 34.94
CA CYS A 208 -2.91 7.14 33.88
C CYS A 208 -4.38 6.98 34.29
N VAL A 209 -5.07 8.11 34.47
CA VAL A 209 -6.46 8.15 34.98
C VAL A 209 -7.45 7.47 34.03
N ASP A 210 -7.25 7.64 32.72
CA ASP A 210 -8.17 7.15 31.69
C ASP A 210 -7.85 5.72 31.21
N CYS A 211 -6.68 5.18 31.58
CA CYS A 211 -6.21 3.87 31.12
C CYS A 211 -7.15 2.71 31.44
N PRO A 212 -7.79 2.60 32.63
CA PRO A 212 -8.74 1.52 32.88
C PRO A 212 -9.91 1.49 31.89
N THR A 213 -10.47 2.66 31.54
CA THR A 213 -11.56 2.78 30.55
C THR A 213 -11.06 2.50 29.14
N TRP A 214 -9.85 2.96 28.82
CA TRP A 214 -9.22 2.70 27.53
C TRP A 214 -8.90 1.21 27.32
N ILE A 215 -8.38 0.52 28.33
CA ILE A 215 -8.13 -0.93 28.32
C ILE A 215 -9.45 -1.68 28.09
N GLU A 216 -10.53 -1.33 28.81
CA GLU A 216 -11.85 -1.95 28.62
C GLU A 216 -12.38 -1.75 27.19
N TYR A 217 -12.21 -0.55 26.63
CA TYR A 217 -12.54 -0.27 25.22
C TYR A 217 -11.73 -1.15 24.27
N LEU A 218 -10.40 -1.20 24.41
CA LEU A 218 -9.52 -1.98 23.53
C LEU A 218 -9.77 -3.49 23.64
N ASP A 219 -10.02 -4.01 24.85
CA ASP A 219 -10.42 -5.40 25.06
C ASP A 219 -11.72 -5.71 24.30
N GLY A 220 -12.71 -4.80 24.35
CA GLY A 220 -13.96 -4.93 23.61
C GLY A 220 -13.78 -4.92 22.10
N GLN A 221 -12.96 -4.01 21.56
CA GLN A 221 -12.65 -3.95 20.12
C GLN A 221 -11.93 -5.23 19.65
N LEU A 222 -10.93 -5.70 20.40
CA LEU A 222 -10.19 -6.92 20.07
C LEU A 222 -11.07 -8.18 20.15
N GLU A 223 -12.01 -8.25 21.09
CA GLU A 223 -13.00 -9.33 21.15
C GLU A 223 -14.00 -9.25 19.99
N ALA A 224 -14.44 -8.05 19.61
CA ALA A 224 -15.31 -7.86 18.45
C ALA A 224 -14.65 -8.31 17.14
N THR A 225 -13.36 -7.99 16.91
CA THR A 225 -12.64 -8.47 15.72
C THR A 225 -12.52 -10.00 15.68
N ARG A 226 -12.37 -10.66 16.84
CA ARG A 226 -12.38 -12.14 16.89
C ARG A 226 -13.72 -12.75 16.52
N ASN A 227 -14.81 -12.04 16.81
CA ASN A 227 -16.18 -12.52 16.59
C ASN A 227 -16.75 -12.11 15.23
N GLN A 228 -16.21 -11.07 14.60
CA GLN A 228 -16.70 -10.49 13.34
C GLN A 228 -15.52 -10.14 12.43
N ARG A 229 -15.37 -10.86 11.31
CA ARG A 229 -14.27 -10.63 10.36
C ARG A 229 -14.23 -9.19 9.82
N SER A 230 -15.39 -8.55 9.65
CA SER A 230 -15.51 -7.18 9.14
C SER A 230 -15.26 -6.10 10.19
N HIS A 231 -15.07 -6.44 11.47
CA HIS A 231 -14.85 -5.44 12.51
C HIS A 231 -13.37 -5.04 12.58
N VAL A 232 -13.09 -3.77 12.26
CA VAL A 232 -11.75 -3.19 12.34
C VAL A 232 -11.57 -2.52 13.70
N ALA A 233 -10.58 -2.99 14.46
CA ALA A 233 -10.36 -2.51 15.83
C ALA A 233 -10.08 -0.99 15.87
N MET A 234 -10.56 -0.35 16.93
CA MET A 234 -10.40 1.09 17.21
C MET A 234 -11.21 2.02 16.30
N LEU A 235 -12.08 1.49 15.43
CA LEU A 235 -12.84 2.30 14.47
C LEU A 235 -14.35 2.34 14.72
N ASP A 236 -14.90 1.45 15.55
CA ASP A 236 -16.34 1.37 15.84
C ASP A 236 -16.64 1.32 17.35
N PRO A 237 -16.80 2.49 18.02
CA PRO A 237 -16.61 3.84 17.47
C PRO A 237 -15.15 4.28 17.50
N VAL A 238 -14.77 5.16 16.57
CA VAL A 238 -13.49 5.89 16.59
C VAL A 238 -13.36 6.67 17.92
N PRO A 239 -12.18 6.69 18.58
CA PRO A 239 -11.95 7.46 19.79
C PRO A 239 -12.32 8.95 19.61
N ASN A 240 -13.04 9.53 20.58
CA ASN A 240 -13.56 10.90 20.47
C ASN A 240 -12.47 11.95 20.21
N SER A 241 -11.29 11.80 20.82
CA SER A 241 -10.16 12.72 20.61
C SER A 241 -9.69 12.71 19.15
N LEU A 242 -9.58 11.52 18.55
CA LEU A 242 -9.23 11.33 17.15
C LEU A 242 -10.32 11.86 16.22
N ALA A 243 -11.59 11.53 16.48
CA ALA A 243 -12.72 12.02 15.68
C ALA A 243 -12.78 13.56 15.66
N LEU A 244 -12.57 14.22 16.81
CA LEU A 244 -12.51 15.67 16.90
C LEU A 244 -11.30 16.26 16.15
N ALA A 245 -10.14 15.62 16.24
CA ALA A 245 -8.93 16.07 15.54
C ALA A 245 -9.07 15.91 14.00
N LEU A 246 -9.68 14.82 13.53
CA LEU A 246 -9.99 14.61 12.12
C LEU A 246 -10.98 15.66 11.61
N GLU A 247 -12.03 15.96 12.38
CA GLU A 247 -13.01 16.98 12.00
C GLU A 247 -12.41 18.39 11.92
N GLN A 248 -11.40 18.71 12.74
CA GLN A 248 -10.67 20.00 12.64
C GLN A 248 -9.92 20.16 11.32
N HIS A 249 -9.50 19.05 10.70
CA HIS A 249 -8.76 19.02 9.43
C HIS A 249 -9.61 18.45 8.28
N LYS A 250 -10.94 18.45 8.43
CA LYS A 250 -11.86 17.84 7.47
C LYS A 250 -11.65 18.37 6.05
N TYR A 251 -11.47 19.69 5.91
CA TYR A 251 -11.31 20.31 4.59
C TYR A 251 -10.04 19.82 3.88
N GLU A 252 -8.91 19.81 4.58
CA GLU A 252 -7.63 19.33 4.06
C GLU A 252 -7.69 17.83 3.72
N LEU A 253 -8.39 17.04 4.52
CA LEU A 253 -8.54 15.62 4.28
C LEU A 253 -9.47 15.35 3.08
N ASP A 254 -10.61 16.05 2.98
CA ASP A 254 -11.61 15.88 1.92
C ASP A 254 -11.10 16.28 0.52
N ILE A 255 -10.18 17.25 0.42
CA ILE A 255 -9.55 17.58 -0.87
C ILE A 255 -8.67 16.43 -1.38
N THR A 256 -7.99 15.74 -0.47
CA THR A 256 -7.14 14.58 -0.78
C THR A 256 -7.91 13.26 -0.84
N ARG A 257 -9.24 13.29 -0.73
CA ARG A 257 -10.07 12.07 -0.74
C ARG A 257 -9.81 11.28 -2.03
N PRO A 258 -9.55 9.96 -1.96
CA PRO A 258 -9.42 9.15 -3.17
C PRO A 258 -10.75 9.16 -3.93
N ARG A 259 -10.69 9.43 -5.24
CA ARG A 259 -11.85 9.62 -6.13
C ARG A 259 -11.75 8.80 -7.42
N ASP A 260 -10.67 8.08 -7.61
CA ASP A 260 -10.39 7.30 -8.81
C ASP A 260 -9.43 6.16 -8.46
N HIS A 261 -9.27 5.20 -9.38
CA HIS A 261 -8.41 4.05 -9.17
C HIS A 261 -6.97 4.44 -8.82
N GLY A 262 -6.41 5.46 -9.48
CA GLY A 262 -5.04 5.89 -9.20
C GLY A 262 -4.88 6.45 -7.78
N SER A 263 -5.83 7.25 -7.31
CA SER A 263 -5.81 7.81 -5.94
C SER A 263 -6.06 6.78 -4.85
N TRP A 264 -6.89 5.78 -5.12
CA TRP A 264 -7.04 4.64 -4.22
C TRP A 264 -5.81 3.73 -4.22
N LEU A 265 -5.20 3.46 -5.38
CA LEU A 265 -3.96 2.69 -5.46
C LEU A 265 -2.86 3.34 -4.61
N MET A 266 -2.75 4.67 -4.64
CA MET A 266 -1.81 5.42 -3.80
C MET A 266 -2.04 5.26 -2.30
N VAL A 267 -3.30 5.18 -1.88
CA VAL A 267 -3.68 4.89 -0.49
C VAL A 267 -3.29 3.47 -0.13
N MET A 268 -3.62 2.51 -1.00
CA MET A 268 -3.34 1.10 -0.79
C MET A 268 -1.85 0.82 -0.67
N LEU A 269 -1.02 1.38 -1.56
CA LEU A 269 0.43 1.16 -1.56
C LEU A 269 1.12 1.57 -0.25
N LEU A 270 0.54 2.49 0.55
CA LEU A 270 1.12 2.92 1.81
C LEU A 270 0.72 2.07 3.02
N VAL A 271 -0.29 1.21 2.86
CA VAL A 271 -0.79 0.34 3.92
C VAL A 271 -0.50 -1.12 3.59
N ILE A 272 -0.60 -1.50 2.32
CA ILE A 272 -0.28 -2.83 1.84
C ILE A 272 1.23 -3.01 1.93
N GLU A 273 1.68 -3.86 2.84
CA GLU A 273 3.04 -4.38 2.78
C GLU A 273 3.11 -5.34 1.59
N LEU A 274 4.00 -5.03 0.66
CA LEU A 274 4.39 -5.98 -0.38
C LEU A 274 5.28 -7.01 0.30
N ASP A 275 4.66 -7.94 1.02
CA ASP A 275 5.36 -9.03 1.69
C ASP A 275 6.17 -9.82 0.65
N ASP A 276 7.50 -9.81 0.80
CA ASP A 276 8.43 -10.68 0.07
C ASP A 276 8.59 -12.03 0.79
N ASP A 277 7.54 -12.41 1.51
CA ASP A 277 7.42 -13.68 2.23
C ASP A 277 7.21 -14.77 1.18
N GLY A 278 8.34 -15.25 0.65
CA GLY A 278 8.47 -16.06 -0.55
C GLY A 278 7.76 -17.43 -0.60
N ASP A 279 6.72 -17.67 0.18
CA ASP A 279 5.91 -18.89 0.11
C ASP A 279 4.58 -18.73 -0.66
N ASP A 280 3.90 -17.56 -0.68
CA ASP A 280 2.61 -17.42 -1.40
C ASP A 280 2.33 -16.03 -2.05
N GLY A 281 3.17 -15.01 -1.86
CA GLY A 281 3.02 -13.71 -2.53
C GLY A 281 3.29 -13.76 -4.05
N ILE A 282 2.80 -12.77 -4.81
CA ILE A 282 3.10 -12.60 -6.24
C ILE A 282 4.63 -12.55 -6.41
N GLN A 283 5.25 -13.68 -6.70
CA GLN A 283 6.70 -13.76 -6.88
C GLN A 283 7.08 -13.02 -8.15
N PHE A 284 7.55 -11.78 -8.03
CA PHE A 284 8.33 -11.15 -9.08
C PHE A 284 9.72 -11.79 -9.10
N ARG A 285 9.82 -13.02 -9.63
CA ARG A 285 11.12 -13.66 -9.91
C ARG A 285 11.83 -12.89 -11.02
N PHE A 286 12.62 -11.89 -10.64
CA PHE A 286 13.65 -11.34 -11.52
C PHE A 286 14.80 -12.35 -11.56
N GLY A 287 14.96 -12.99 -12.72
CA GLY A 287 15.70 -14.24 -12.87
C GLY A 287 17.12 -14.27 -12.28
N GLU A 288 17.46 -15.44 -11.73
CA GLU A 288 18.83 -15.93 -11.54
C GLU A 288 19.55 -16.16 -12.89
#